data_AF-A0A183VG55-F1
#
_entry.id   AF-A0A183VG55-F1
#
_cell.length_a   1.000
_cell.length_b   1.000
_cell.length_c   1.000
_cell.angle_alpha   90.00
_cell.angle_beta   90.00
_cell.angle_gamma   90.00
#
_symmetry.space_group_name_H-M   'P 1'
#
loop_
_entity.id
_entity.type
_entity.pdbx_description
1 polymer ?
#
loop_
_entity_poly.entity_id
_entity_poly.type
_entity_poly.pdbx_seq_one_letter_code
_entity_poly.pdbx_strand_id
1 'polypeptide(L)'
;MFGWIHESLRQLVTRKYGQEAWLKILELANLNEPECEIAHYYKDEETMRLVQAVANVIGIPVEEVWEAYGSFLIHFTMETGWDELLRVMARNLEVGLFYFDFKNSDILILPCLEERFRAR
;
A
#
# COMPACT_ATOMS: atom_id res chain seq x y z
N MET A 1 4.36 -9.62 -0.08
CA MET A 1 3.28 -8.61 -0.21
C MET A 1 3.16 -8.11 -1.65
N PHE A 2 1.93 -7.92 -2.13
CA PHE A 2 1.63 -7.53 -3.52
C PHE A 2 2.12 -6.12 -3.86
N GLY A 3 2.60 -5.90 -5.08
CA GLY A 3 3.25 -4.67 -5.52
C GLY A 3 2.36 -3.43 -5.53
N TRP A 4 1.04 -3.60 -5.58
CA TRP A 4 0.09 -2.52 -5.28
C TRP A 4 0.34 -1.86 -3.92
N ILE A 5 0.79 -2.62 -2.91
CA ILE A 5 1.10 -2.07 -1.59
C ILE A 5 2.30 -1.13 -1.68
N HIS A 6 3.32 -1.50 -2.46
CA HIS A 6 4.49 -0.66 -2.70
C HIS A 6 4.10 0.59 -3.49
N GLU A 7 3.29 0.45 -4.54
CA GLU A 7 2.80 1.58 -5.33
C GLU A 7 1.92 2.53 -4.50
N SER A 8 1.02 2.00 -3.67
CA SER A 8 0.19 2.83 -2.79
C SER A 8 1.02 3.54 -1.71
N LEU A 9 2.05 2.90 -1.16
CA LEU A 9 3.03 3.57 -0.27
C LEU A 9 3.81 4.66 -0.98
N ARG A 10 4.25 4.41 -2.23
CA ARG A 10 4.87 5.44 -3.07
C ARG A 10 3.94 6.61 -3.29
N GLN A 11 2.66 6.37 -3.60
CA GLN A 11 1.65 7.41 -3.77
C GLN A 11 1.42 8.21 -2.48
N LEU A 12 1.35 7.54 -1.32
CA LEU A 12 1.26 8.21 -0.02
C LEU A 12 2.44 9.18 0.18
N VAL A 13 3.66 8.69 -0.01
CA VAL A 13 4.88 9.48 0.22
C VAL A 13 5.01 10.61 -0.78
N THR A 14 4.84 10.33 -2.07
CA THR A 14 5.03 11.33 -3.13
C THR A 14 3.98 12.43 -3.08
N ARG A 15 2.73 12.11 -2.75
CA ARG A 15 1.66 13.13 -2.62
C ARG A 15 1.82 14.00 -1.37
N LYS A 16 2.30 13.45 -0.26
CA LYS A 16 2.40 14.17 1.02
C LYS A 16 3.75 14.85 1.24
N TYR A 17 4.84 14.23 0.80
CA TYR A 17 6.22 14.64 1.08
C TYR A 17 7.07 14.85 -0.17
N GLY A 18 6.52 14.59 -1.37
CA GLY A 18 7.18 14.83 -2.64
C GLY A 18 8.10 13.69 -3.09
N GLN A 19 8.59 13.82 -4.33
CA GLN A 19 9.41 12.79 -4.98
C GLN A 19 10.81 12.67 -4.37
N GLU A 20 11.38 13.76 -3.86
CA GLU A 20 12.70 13.73 -3.20
C GLU A 20 12.69 12.87 -1.92
N ALA A 21 11.60 12.92 -1.15
CA ALA A 21 11.44 12.07 0.02
C ALA A 21 11.38 10.60 -0.36
N TRP A 22 10.65 10.27 -1.44
CA TRP A 22 10.56 8.90 -1.96
C TRP A 22 11.93 8.35 -2.40
N LEU A 23 12.74 9.14 -3.10
CA LEU A 23 14.07 8.70 -3.53
C LEU A 23 15.00 8.39 -2.34
N LYS A 24 14.96 9.21 -1.28
CA LYS A 24 15.70 8.95 -0.03
C LYS A 24 15.23 7.67 0.66
N ILE A 25 13.93 7.40 0.64
CA ILE A 25 13.33 6.19 1.22
C ILE A 25 13.82 4.95 0.48
N LEU A 26 13.84 4.98 -0.86
CA LEU A 26 14.34 3.87 -1.68
C LEU A 26 15.82 3.57 -1.40
N GLU A 27 16.65 4.61 -1.30
CA GLU A 27 18.06 4.49 -0.95
C GLU A 27 18.23 3.80 0.42
N LEU A 28 17.48 4.23 1.43
CA LEU A 28 17.52 3.63 2.78
C LEU A 28 16.94 2.21 2.84
N ALA A 29 15.91 1.92 2.04
CA ALA A 29 15.31 0.59 1.94
C ALA A 29 16.17 -0.40 1.14
N ASN A 30 17.22 0.09 0.46
CA ASN A 30 18.05 -0.65 -0.49
C ASN A 30 17.18 -1.27 -1.61
N LEU A 31 16.27 -0.45 -2.15
CA LEU A 31 15.42 -0.77 -3.29
C LEU A 31 15.85 0.09 -4.48
N ASN A 32 16.19 -0.55 -5.59
CA ASN A 32 16.81 0.13 -6.74
C ASN A 32 15.80 0.67 -7.76
N GLU A 33 14.53 0.33 -7.60
CA GLU A 33 13.48 0.64 -8.59
C GLU A 33 12.63 1.82 -8.11
N PRO A 34 12.61 2.95 -8.85
CA PRO A 34 11.82 4.13 -8.47
C PRO A 34 10.32 3.96 -8.67
N GLU A 35 9.94 3.05 -9.56
CA GLU A 35 8.56 2.67 -9.87
C GLU A 35 8.29 1.28 -9.29
N CYS A 36 7.08 1.07 -8.77
CA CYS A 36 6.69 -0.21 -8.19
C CYS A 36 5.88 -1.00 -9.21
N GLU A 37 6.26 -2.25 -9.48
CA GLU A 37 5.50 -3.13 -10.35
C GLU A 37 4.25 -3.64 -9.62
N ILE A 38 3.07 -3.17 -10.03
CA ILE A 38 1.80 -3.47 -9.34
C ILE A 38 1.53 -4.98 -9.24
N ALA A 39 1.80 -5.73 -10.31
CA ALA A 39 1.55 -7.17 -10.38
C ALA A 39 2.70 -8.04 -9.83
N HIS A 40 3.74 -7.42 -9.26
CA HIS A 40 4.87 -8.14 -8.68
C HIS A 40 4.57 -8.55 -7.24
N TYR A 41 5.02 -9.75 -6.84
CA TYR A 41 4.93 -10.18 -5.45
C TYR A 41 6.27 -9.98 -4.74
N TYR A 42 6.36 -8.93 -3.95
CA TYR A 42 7.55 -8.60 -3.16
C TYR A 42 7.64 -9.47 -1.92
N LYS A 43 8.83 -9.62 -1.36
CA LYS A 43 8.99 -10.30 -0.08
C LYS A 43 8.43 -9.44 1.06
N ASP A 44 7.92 -10.07 2.10
CA ASP A 44 7.34 -9.33 3.24
C ASP A 44 8.43 -8.50 3.92
N GLU A 45 9.66 -9.03 4.01
CA GLU A 45 10.82 -8.32 4.55
C GLU A 45 11.19 -7.07 3.74
N GLU A 46 10.92 -7.03 2.43
CA GLU A 46 11.13 -5.83 1.62
C GLU A 46 10.11 -4.75 1.98
N THR A 47 8.86 -5.14 2.20
CA THR A 47 7.80 -4.20 2.58
C THR A 47 8.02 -3.64 3.98
N MET A 48 8.45 -4.49 4.92
CA MET A 48 8.79 -4.05 6.28
C MET A 48 9.98 -3.09 6.28
N ARG A 49 11.02 -3.35 5.45
CA ARG A 49 12.15 -2.42 5.27
C ARG A 49 11.72 -1.10 4.65
N LEU A 50 10.85 -1.15 3.64
CA LEU A 50 10.31 0.06 3.00
C LEU A 50 9.60 0.95 4.03
N VAL A 51 8.69 0.37 4.82
CA VAL A 51 7.94 1.11 5.85
C VAL A 51 8.86 1.65 6.95
N GLN A 52 9.88 0.88 7.35
CA GLN A 52 10.89 1.36 8.28
C GLN A 52 11.68 2.55 7.72
N ALA A 53 12.04 2.52 6.43
CA ALA A 53 12.70 3.63 5.76
C ALA A 53 11.79 4.87 5.69
N VAL A 54 10.49 4.68 5.41
CA VAL A 54 9.47 5.74 5.47
C VAL A 54 9.44 6.39 6.86
N ALA A 55 9.35 5.59 7.91
CA ALA A 55 9.37 6.05 9.30
C ALA A 55 10.62 6.90 9.61
N ASN A 56 11.80 6.40 9.19
CA ASN A 56 13.07 7.09 9.42
C ASN A 56 13.19 8.42 8.68
N VAL A 57 12.74 8.50 7.42
CA VAL A 57 12.83 9.73 6.62
C VAL A 57 11.83 10.79 7.08
N ILE A 58 10.62 10.37 7.46
CA ILE A 58 9.57 11.28 7.92
C ILE A 58 9.81 11.69 9.38
N GLY A 59 10.43 10.82 10.19
CA GLY A 59 10.70 11.08 11.61
C GLY A 59 9.52 10.75 12.52
N ILE A 60 8.73 9.72 12.18
CA ILE A 60 7.60 9.22 12.97
C ILE A 60 7.77 7.73 13.28
N PRO A 61 7.16 7.20 14.35
CA PRO A 61 7.20 5.76 14.63
C PRO A 61 6.50 4.96 13.51
N VAL A 62 6.89 3.70 13.36
CA VAL A 62 6.40 2.79 12.31
C VAL A 62 4.89 2.58 12.42
N GLU A 63 4.37 2.53 13.65
CA GLU A 63 2.95 2.40 13.94
C GLU A 63 2.15 3.56 13.36
N GLU A 64 2.64 4.80 13.49
CA GLU A 64 2.01 5.98 12.90
C GLU A 64 2.09 5.98 11.36
N VAL A 65 3.12 5.38 10.77
CA VAL A 65 3.17 5.16 9.31
C VAL A 65 2.05 4.23 8.87
N TRP A 66 1.82 3.14 9.59
CA TRP A 66 0.75 2.19 9.28
C TRP A 66 -0.64 2.80 9.44
N GLU A 67 -0.86 3.61 10.47
CA GLU A 67 -2.12 4.33 10.65
C GLU A 67 -2.36 5.35 9.53
N ALA A 68 -1.34 6.13 9.17
CA ALA A 68 -1.42 7.06 8.06
C ALA A 68 -1.64 6.35 6.72
N TYR A 69 -1.00 5.19 6.52
CA TYR A 69 -1.18 4.35 5.34
C TYR A 69 -2.60 3.81 5.25
N GLY A 70 -3.16 3.29 6.34
CA GLY A 70 -4.54 2.79 6.36
C GLY A 70 -5.56 3.87 5.99
N SER A 71 -5.44 5.07 6.55
CA SER A 71 -6.30 6.21 6.20
C SER A 71 -6.15 6.60 4.71
N PHE A 72 -4.91 6.69 4.23
CA PHE A 72 -4.65 7.01 2.83
C PHE A 72 -5.20 5.95 1.88
N LEU A 73 -5.04 4.66 2.21
CA LEU A 73 -5.45 3.55 1.36
C LEU A 73 -6.94 3.56 1.08
N ILE A 74 -7.78 3.90 2.07
CA ILE A 74 -9.22 4.05 1.88
C ILE A 74 -9.50 5.15 0.85
N HIS A 75 -8.91 6.34 1.01
CA HIS A 75 -9.11 7.44 0.09
C HIS A 75 -8.60 7.12 -1.32
N PHE A 76 -7.39 6.56 -1.42
CA PHE A 76 -6.78 6.15 -2.68
C PHE A 76 -7.60 5.06 -3.40
N THR A 77 -8.18 4.13 -2.65
CA THR A 77 -9.04 3.07 -3.20
C THR A 77 -10.38 3.64 -3.71
N MET A 78 -10.94 4.65 -3.05
CA MET A 78 -12.11 5.38 -3.57
C MET A 78 -11.79 6.13 -4.86
N GLU A 79 -10.65 6.82 -4.93
CA GLU A 79 -10.21 7.57 -6.13
C GLU A 79 -9.95 6.65 -7.34
N THR A 80 -9.50 5.42 -7.08
CA THR A 80 -9.22 4.44 -8.14
C THR A 80 -10.47 3.71 -8.64
N GLY A 81 -11.66 4.06 -8.13
CA GLY A 81 -12.95 3.56 -8.62
C GLY A 81 -13.42 2.25 -7.98
N TRP A 82 -13.02 2.02 -6.73
CA TRP A 82 -13.43 0.87 -5.90
C TRP A 82 -14.33 1.31 -4.74
N ASP A 83 -14.98 2.47 -4.85
CA ASP A 83 -15.86 3.02 -3.83
C ASP A 83 -17.06 2.11 -3.52
N GLU A 84 -17.63 1.44 -4.53
CA GLU A 84 -18.72 0.48 -4.32
C GLU A 84 -18.26 -0.74 -3.51
N LEU A 85 -17.06 -1.27 -3.79
CA LEU A 85 -16.47 -2.37 -3.03
C LEU A 85 -16.22 -1.94 -1.58
N LEU A 86 -15.64 -0.75 -1.36
CA LEU A 86 -15.43 -0.19 -0.02
C LEU A 86 -16.75 0.00 0.73
N ARG A 87 -17.82 0.44 0.06
CA ARG A 87 -19.15 0.58 0.68
C ARG A 87 -19.72 -0.75 1.14
N VAL A 88 -19.51 -1.83 0.40
CA VAL A 88 -19.92 -3.19 0.80
C VAL A 88 -19.12 -3.65 2.02
N MET A 89 -17.80 -3.45 1.99
CA MET A 89 -16.91 -3.79 3.12
C MET A 89 -17.23 -2.97 4.38
N ALA A 90 -17.60 -1.69 4.25
CA ALA A 90 -17.93 -0.82 5.36
C ALA A 90 -19.28 -1.13 6.04
N ARG A 91 -20.21 -1.80 5.33
CA ARG A 91 -21.53 -2.17 5.90
C ARG A 91 -21.45 -3.28 6.93
N ASN A 92 -20.39 -4.08 6.92
CA ASN A 92 -20.14 -5.10 7.92
C ASN A 92 -18.63 -5.16 8.22
N LEU A 93 -18.24 -4.65 9.38
CA LEU A 93 -16.84 -4.57 9.79
C LEU A 93 -16.16 -5.94 9.86
N GLU A 94 -16.88 -7.01 10.24
CA GLU A 94 -16.33 -8.37 10.26
C GLU A 94 -16.00 -8.85 8.84
N VAL A 95 -16.90 -8.57 7.89
CA VAL A 95 -16.69 -8.87 6.47
C VAL A 95 -15.54 -8.03 5.92
N GLY A 96 -15.50 -6.73 6.22
CA GLY A 96 -14.41 -5.84 5.82
C GLY A 96 -13.04 -6.30 6.35
N LEU A 97 -12.96 -6.71 7.62
CA LEU A 97 -11.73 -7.25 8.23
C LEU A 97 -11.27 -8.56 7.56
N PHE A 98 -12.20 -9.41 7.14
CA PHE A 98 -11.87 -10.65 6.41
C PHE A 98 -11.27 -10.37 5.02
N TYR A 99 -11.72 -9.31 4.35
CA TYR A 99 -11.18 -8.89 3.05
C TYR A 99 -9.85 -8.11 3.16
N PHE A 100 -9.58 -7.50 4.31
CA PHE A 100 -8.41 -6.63 4.55
C PHE A 100 -7.35 -7.22 5.50
N ASP A 101 -7.41 -8.50 5.87
CA ASP A 101 -6.35 -9.10 6.69
C ASP A 101 -5.02 -9.06 5.92
N PHE A 102 -4.22 -8.02 6.17
CA PHE A 102 -2.89 -7.84 5.58
C PHE A 102 -1.85 -8.77 6.21
N LYS A 103 -2.15 -9.41 7.35
CA LYS A 103 -1.21 -10.28 8.08
C LYS A 103 -1.26 -11.72 7.62
N ASN A 104 -2.36 -12.17 7.04
CA ASN A 104 -2.41 -13.41 6.29
C ASN A 104 -2.43 -13.07 4.80
N SER A 105 -1.54 -13.67 4.03
CA SER A 105 -1.33 -13.47 2.59
C SER A 105 -2.54 -13.72 1.66
N ASP A 106 -3.74 -13.91 2.21
CA ASP A 106 -4.99 -14.22 1.49
C ASP A 106 -5.94 -13.02 1.47
N ILE A 107 -5.53 -11.93 0.82
CA ILE A 107 -6.48 -10.86 0.46
C ILE A 107 -7.35 -11.38 -0.69
N LEU A 108 -8.59 -11.78 -0.40
CA LEU A 108 -9.57 -12.24 -1.40
C LEU A 108 -10.01 -11.16 -2.41
N ILE A 109 -9.60 -9.91 -2.20
CA ILE A 109 -9.78 -8.81 -3.16
C ILE A 109 -8.74 -8.86 -4.31
N LEU A 110 -7.59 -9.51 -4.10
CA LEU A 110 -6.45 -9.47 -5.02
C LEU A 110 -6.72 -10.08 -6.41
N PRO A 111 -7.41 -11.23 -6.56
CA PRO A 111 -7.71 -11.76 -7.90
C PRO A 111 -8.56 -10.78 -8.73
N CYS A 112 -9.43 -10.02 -8.07
CA CYS A 112 -10.29 -9.01 -8.71
C CYS A 112 -9.50 -7.76 -9.12
N LEU A 113 -8.47 -7.39 -8.33
CA LEU A 113 -7.51 -6.35 -8.69
C LEU A 113 -6.63 -6.80 -9.87
N GLU A 114 -6.09 -8.02 -9.83
CA GLU A 114 -5.26 -8.59 -10.90
C GLU A 114 -5.99 -8.64 -12.25
N GLU A 115 -7.22 -9.14 -12.31
CA GLU A 115 -7.98 -9.19 -13.58
C GLU A 115 -8.22 -7.80 -14.18
N ARG A 116 -8.45 -6.78 -13.33
CA ARG A 116 -8.73 -5.41 -13.80
C ARG A 116 -7.46 -4.65 -14.19
N PHE A 117 -6.31 -4.90 -13.55
CA PHE A 117 -5.02 -4.34 -13.95
C PHE A 117 -4.44 -5.03 -15.19
N ARG A 118 -4.72 -6.32 -15.41
CA ARG A 118 -4.33 -7.04 -16.63
C ARG A 118 -5.17 -6.66 -17.85
N ALA A 119 -6.36 -6.07 -17.62
CA ALA A 119 -7.29 -5.61 -18.65
C ALA A 119 -7.10 -4.14 -19.06
N ARG A 120 -6.07 -3.45 -18.56
CA ARG A 120 -5.62 -2.12 -18.99
C ARG A 120 -4.20 -2.19 -19.53
#